data_AF-A0AA43EHM4-F1
#
_entry.id   AF-A0AA43EHM4-F1
#
_cell.length_a   1.000
_cell.length_b   1.000
_cell.length_c   1.000
_cell.angle_alpha   90.00
_cell.angle_beta   90.00
_cell.angle_gamma   90.00
#
_symmetry.space_group_name_H-M   'P 1'
#
loop_
_entity.id
_entity.type
_entity.pdbx_description
1 polymer ?
#
loop_
_entity_poly.entity_id
_entity_poly.type
_entity_poly.pdbx_seq_one_letter_code
_entity_poly.pdbx_strand_id
1 'polypeptide(L)'
;MHRHWILVTVAALLIGVAVPAAAQFELHGFMEAAGGVRLQQVGPPPASWGSPGVLPPVWSGGQDYTLREARLQLKSDFYGSNAEAHFVADILADQVAGDGTGIILREGWTKFNAFGDHLEARVGRQPTTWGTGDLIFINDLFPKDYVSFFIGREDQYLKGPSDAVRLGWFGLPLAVDLVYTPIFAPNILPTGERLVFWTPAYAPVQDPQQKIENGETALRLSRAIGSTTLAFYGYWGFWKNPSGFSPADTSVAGSMPYYYYPQLNVYG
;
A
#
# COMPACT_ATOMS: atom_id res chain seq x y z
N MET A 1 3.02 -5.44 -13.75
CA MET A 1 4.24 -5.35 -12.91
C MET A 1 5.18 -4.15 -13.20
N HIS A 2 4.97 -3.30 -14.23
CA HIS A 2 5.87 -2.16 -14.52
C HIS A 2 5.29 -0.78 -14.18
N ARG A 3 4.92 -0.48 -12.92
CA ARG A 3 4.12 0.74 -12.66
C ARG A 3 4.60 1.73 -11.58
N HIS A 4 5.76 1.53 -10.95
CA HIS A 4 6.17 2.35 -9.80
C HIS A 4 7.70 2.55 -9.68
N TRP A 5 8.35 2.98 -10.78
CA TRP A 5 9.81 3.09 -10.82
C TRP A 5 10.32 4.53 -10.80
N ILE A 6 9.48 5.54 -11.06
CA ILE A 6 9.97 6.92 -11.23
C ILE A 6 10.57 7.45 -9.92
N LEU A 7 9.81 7.45 -8.82
CA LEU A 7 10.31 7.96 -7.55
C LEU A 7 11.36 7.04 -6.92
N VAL A 8 11.29 5.73 -7.18
CA VAL A 8 12.36 4.78 -6.78
C VAL A 8 13.67 5.10 -7.51
N THR A 9 13.60 5.40 -8.81
CA THR A 9 14.77 5.78 -9.61
C THR A 9 15.33 7.12 -9.15
N VAL A 10 14.45 8.09 -8.87
CA VAL A 10 14.86 9.38 -8.30
C VAL A 10 15.52 9.19 -6.94
N ALA A 11 14.96 8.39 -6.05
CA ALA A 11 15.55 8.06 -4.76
C ALA A 11 16.93 7.39 -4.94
N ALA A 12 17.05 6.40 -5.83
CA ALA A 12 18.31 5.73 -6.14
C ALA A 12 19.38 6.70 -6.67
N LEU A 13 19.01 7.63 -7.56
CA LEU A 13 19.91 8.68 -8.05
C LEU A 13 20.33 9.64 -6.93
N LEU A 14 19.39 10.03 -6.07
CA LEU A 14 19.64 10.92 -4.94
C LEU A 14 20.63 10.31 -3.94
N ILE A 15 20.65 8.99 -3.79
CA ILE A 15 21.58 8.29 -2.89
C ILE A 15 23.02 8.45 -3.37
N GLY A 16 23.27 8.26 -4.67
CA GLY A 16 24.60 8.43 -5.24
C GLY A 16 25.16 9.85 -5.10
N VAL A 17 24.29 10.85 -4.90
CA VAL A 17 24.67 12.27 -4.73
C VAL A 17 24.72 12.68 -3.26
N ALA A 18 23.85 12.14 -2.41
CA ALA A 18 23.60 12.63 -1.06
C ALA A 18 24.19 11.76 0.06
N VAL A 19 24.45 10.48 -0.22
CA VAL A 19 24.99 9.53 0.76
C VAL A 19 26.45 9.27 0.38
N PRO A 20 27.43 9.89 1.07
CA PRO A 20 28.83 9.72 0.74
C PRO A 20 29.28 8.26 0.96
N ALA A 21 30.35 7.85 0.27
CA ALA A 21 30.92 6.51 0.41
C ALA A 21 31.40 6.14 1.83
N ALA A 22 31.49 7.12 2.74
CA ALA A 22 31.82 6.94 4.15
C ALA A 22 30.60 6.89 5.09
N ALA A 23 29.38 6.80 4.54
CA ALA A 23 28.16 6.67 5.32
C ALA A 23 28.17 5.40 6.19
N GLN A 24 27.61 5.50 7.41
CA GLN A 24 27.38 4.31 8.23
C GLN A 24 26.34 3.44 7.53
N PHE A 25 26.66 2.15 7.40
CA PHE A 25 25.82 1.15 6.75
C PHE A 25 25.36 0.11 7.76
N GLU A 26 24.05 -0.15 7.79
CA GLU A 26 23.45 -1.19 8.60
C GLU A 26 22.65 -2.13 7.72
N LEU A 27 22.78 -3.44 7.98
CA LEU A 27 22.07 -4.50 7.28
C LEU A 27 21.38 -5.40 8.30
N HIS A 28 20.06 -5.47 8.19
CA HIS A 28 19.21 -6.30 9.03
C HIS A 28 18.27 -7.13 8.16
N GLY A 29 17.59 -8.10 8.76
CA GLY A 29 16.67 -8.94 8.03
C GLY A 29 16.17 -10.10 8.84
N PHE A 30 15.29 -10.87 8.23
CA PHE A 30 14.81 -12.12 8.80
C PHE A 30 14.53 -13.12 7.69
N MET A 31 14.49 -14.39 8.08
CA MET A 31 13.94 -15.46 7.26
C MET A 31 12.75 -16.07 7.97
N GLU A 32 11.66 -16.28 7.24
CA GLU A 32 10.43 -16.88 7.74
C GLU A 32 9.97 -17.99 6.80
N ALA A 33 9.41 -19.06 7.36
CA ALA A 33 8.64 -20.03 6.61
C ALA A 33 7.27 -20.16 7.27
N ALA A 34 6.21 -20.05 6.48
CA ALA A 34 4.85 -19.98 6.99
C ALA A 34 3.91 -20.92 6.21
N GLY A 35 3.03 -21.58 6.94
CA GLY A 35 2.05 -22.54 6.43
C GLY A 35 0.68 -22.30 7.03
N GLY A 36 -0.34 -22.30 6.18
CA GLY A 36 -1.73 -22.06 6.55
C GLY A 36 -2.64 -22.91 5.68
N VAL A 37 -3.54 -23.64 6.33
CA VAL A 37 -4.49 -24.56 5.67
C VAL A 37 -5.91 -24.07 5.87
N ARG A 38 -6.75 -24.31 4.87
CA ARG A 38 -8.18 -24.05 4.95
C ARG A 38 -8.88 -25.28 5.51
N LEU A 39 -9.56 -25.12 6.64
CA LEU A 39 -10.35 -26.20 7.25
C LEU A 39 -11.78 -26.28 6.70
N GLN A 40 -12.26 -25.18 6.11
CA GLN A 40 -13.56 -25.12 5.48
C GLN A 40 -13.45 -25.50 4.01
N GLN A 41 -14.27 -26.45 3.57
CA GLN A 41 -14.39 -26.74 2.14
C GLN A 41 -14.89 -25.50 1.41
N VAL A 42 -14.03 -24.98 0.53
CA VAL A 42 -14.40 -23.97 -0.47
C VAL A 42 -14.21 -24.66 -1.81
N GLY A 43 -15.28 -25.28 -2.27
CA GLY A 43 -15.37 -25.84 -3.61
C GLY A 43 -16.04 -24.88 -4.57
N PRO A 44 -16.25 -25.28 -5.84
CA PRO A 44 -17.20 -24.59 -6.69
C PRO A 44 -18.53 -24.45 -5.93
N PRO A 45 -19.20 -23.30 -6.04
CA PRO A 45 -20.44 -23.06 -5.33
C PRO A 45 -21.43 -24.22 -5.53
N PRO A 46 -22.09 -24.73 -4.46
CA PRO A 46 -23.12 -25.76 -4.59
C PRO A 46 -24.14 -25.36 -5.67
N ALA A 47 -24.73 -26.31 -6.39
CA ALA A 47 -25.72 -26.01 -7.43
C ALA A 47 -26.89 -25.12 -6.95
N SER A 48 -27.15 -25.08 -5.63
CA SER A 48 -28.13 -24.20 -4.98
C SER A 48 -27.75 -22.72 -4.94
N TRP A 49 -26.45 -22.37 -5.06
CA TRP A 49 -25.91 -21.01 -5.17
C TRP A 49 -26.04 -20.42 -6.59
N GLY A 50 -26.83 -21.07 -7.46
CA GLY A 50 -27.36 -20.54 -8.71
C GLY A 50 -28.85 -20.17 -8.62
N SER A 51 -29.43 -20.20 -7.42
CA SER A 51 -30.80 -19.72 -7.18
C SER A 51 -30.85 -18.19 -7.40
N PRO A 52 -31.91 -17.63 -8.03
CA PRO A 52 -32.00 -16.19 -8.26
C PRO A 52 -31.77 -15.41 -6.96
N GLY A 53 -30.70 -14.60 -6.92
CA GLY A 53 -30.39 -13.71 -5.80
C GLY A 53 -29.26 -14.13 -4.86
N VAL A 54 -28.66 -15.32 -5.01
CA VAL A 54 -27.47 -15.72 -4.21
C VAL A 54 -26.27 -15.87 -5.14
N LEU A 55 -25.36 -14.90 -5.15
CA LEU A 55 -24.12 -15.00 -5.94
C LEU A 55 -23.06 -15.82 -5.18
N PRO A 56 -22.35 -16.72 -5.87
CA PRO A 56 -21.28 -17.50 -5.26
C PRO A 56 -20.09 -16.61 -4.87
N PRO A 57 -19.33 -16.98 -3.82
CA PRO A 57 -18.11 -16.26 -3.49
C PRO A 57 -17.08 -16.42 -4.61
N VAL A 58 -16.19 -15.43 -4.73
CA VAL A 58 -15.08 -15.46 -5.70
C VAL A 58 -14.01 -16.43 -5.21
N TRP A 59 -13.75 -17.45 -6.02
CA TRP A 59 -12.72 -18.46 -5.80
C TRP A 59 -12.00 -18.74 -7.12
N SER A 60 -10.67 -18.66 -7.12
CA SER A 60 -9.85 -18.79 -8.33
C SER A 60 -9.23 -20.19 -8.49
N GLY A 61 -9.88 -21.25 -8.01
CA GLY A 61 -9.27 -22.58 -8.09
C GLY A 61 -8.24 -22.87 -6.99
N GLY A 62 -8.20 -22.06 -5.93
CA GLY A 62 -7.11 -22.04 -4.95
C GLY A 62 -6.86 -23.40 -4.27
N GLN A 63 -5.58 -23.69 -4.05
CA GLN A 63 -5.10 -24.82 -3.24
C GLN A 63 -5.74 -24.79 -1.84
N ASP A 64 -5.73 -25.92 -1.12
CA ASP A 64 -6.20 -26.02 0.27
C ASP A 64 -5.35 -25.19 1.26
N TYR A 65 -4.33 -24.49 0.77
CA TYR A 65 -3.42 -23.65 1.55
C TYR A 65 -3.76 -22.17 1.35
N THR A 66 -3.92 -21.42 2.45
CA THR A 66 -4.02 -19.96 2.45
C THR A 66 -2.63 -19.30 2.50
N LEU A 67 -1.64 -20.05 2.99
CA LEU A 67 -0.25 -19.64 3.15
C LEU A 67 0.65 -20.86 2.95
N ARG A 68 1.66 -20.75 2.09
CA ARG A 68 2.70 -21.75 1.91
C ARG A 68 3.90 -21.03 1.30
N GLU A 69 4.58 -20.26 2.14
CA GLU A 69 5.62 -19.34 1.71
C GLU A 69 6.90 -19.45 2.53
N ALA A 70 8.03 -19.24 1.88
CA ALA A 70 9.29 -18.92 2.53
C ALA A 70 9.71 -17.52 2.11
N ARG A 71 10.07 -16.67 3.07
CA ARG A 71 10.47 -15.28 2.85
C ARG A 71 11.85 -15.04 3.45
N LEU A 72 12.69 -14.33 2.70
CA LEU A 72 13.87 -13.66 3.20
C LEU A 72 13.66 -12.15 3.01
N GLN A 73 13.62 -11.39 4.10
CA GLN A 73 13.62 -9.94 4.07
C GLN A 73 15.02 -9.40 4.34
N LEU A 74 15.45 -8.44 3.52
CA LEU A 74 16.68 -7.68 3.70
C LEU A 74 16.33 -6.20 3.86
N LYS A 75 16.88 -5.58 4.90
CA LYS A 75 16.74 -4.17 5.24
C LYS A 75 18.12 -3.52 5.26
N SER A 76 18.30 -2.47 4.48
CA SER A 76 19.56 -1.74 4.36
C SER A 76 19.35 -0.27 4.67
N ASP A 77 20.14 0.24 5.60
CA ASP A 77 20.12 1.63 6.04
C ASP A 77 21.48 2.28 5.77
N PHE A 78 21.44 3.51 5.27
CA PHE A 78 22.63 4.32 5.03
C PHE A 78 22.47 5.69 5.67
N TYR A 79 23.42 6.07 6.53
CA TYR A 79 23.39 7.33 7.28
C TYR A 79 24.51 8.26 6.82
N GLY A 80 24.13 9.35 6.17
CA GLY A 80 25.00 10.49 5.88
C GLY A 80 24.77 11.65 6.86
N SER A 81 25.52 12.74 6.70
CA SER A 81 25.40 13.91 7.59
C SER A 81 24.08 14.66 7.45
N ASN A 82 23.55 14.77 6.22
CA ASN A 82 22.34 15.55 5.91
C ASN A 82 21.28 14.72 5.18
N ALA A 83 21.55 13.44 4.93
CA ALA A 83 20.67 12.56 4.18
C ALA A 83 20.77 11.12 4.69
N GLU A 84 19.66 10.40 4.61
CA GLU A 84 19.54 9.00 4.95
C GLU A 84 18.89 8.25 3.78
N ALA A 85 19.23 6.99 3.61
CA ALA A 85 18.59 6.12 2.63
C ALA A 85 18.20 4.80 3.26
N HIS A 86 17.03 4.30 2.86
CA HIS A 86 16.46 3.07 3.39
C HIS A 86 15.92 2.20 2.28
N PHE A 87 16.21 0.92 2.37
CA PHE A 87 15.72 -0.10 1.44
C PHE A 87 15.21 -1.32 2.19
N VAL A 88 14.07 -1.83 1.74
CA VAL A 88 13.53 -3.11 2.21
C VAL A 88 13.13 -3.93 0.99
N ALA A 89 13.70 -5.12 0.86
CA ALA A 89 13.36 -6.07 -0.19
C ALA A 89 13.02 -7.44 0.40
N ASP A 90 11.96 -8.04 -0.12
CA ASP A 90 11.57 -9.42 0.19
C ASP A 90 11.89 -10.33 -0.99
N ILE A 91 12.56 -11.44 -0.72
CA ILE A 91 12.69 -12.58 -1.63
C ILE A 91 11.69 -13.63 -1.12
N LEU A 92 10.68 -13.94 -1.93
CA LEU A 92 9.54 -14.77 -1.53
C LEU A 92 9.45 -15.99 -2.42
N ALA A 93 9.48 -17.19 -1.87
CA ALA A 93 9.01 -18.40 -2.55
C ALA A 93 7.57 -18.66 -2.13
N ASP A 94 6.60 -18.47 -3.03
CA ASP A 94 5.17 -18.64 -2.76
C ASP A 94 4.58 -19.77 -3.62
N GLN A 95 3.91 -20.73 -2.97
CA GLN A 95 3.26 -21.85 -3.65
C GLN A 95 1.73 -21.74 -3.69
N VAL A 96 1.13 -20.66 -3.16
CA VAL A 96 -0.33 -20.49 -3.13
C VAL A 96 -0.85 -19.75 -4.36
N ALA A 97 -0.22 -18.64 -4.74
CA ALA A 97 -0.67 -17.78 -5.85
C ALA A 97 -0.24 -18.26 -7.26
N GLY A 98 0.44 -19.40 -7.36
CA GLY A 98 0.97 -19.94 -8.61
C GLY A 98 2.41 -19.49 -8.89
N ASP A 99 3.29 -20.49 -8.97
CA ASP A 99 4.68 -20.54 -9.44
C ASP A 99 5.52 -19.25 -9.38
N GLY A 100 6.23 -19.04 -8.27
CA GLY A 100 7.46 -18.27 -8.36
C GLY A 100 8.10 -17.83 -7.06
N THR A 101 9.42 -18.01 -7.01
CA THR A 101 10.29 -17.09 -6.29
C THR A 101 10.19 -15.70 -6.90
N GLY A 102 9.80 -14.70 -6.12
CA GLY A 102 9.71 -13.30 -6.53
C GLY A 102 10.56 -12.39 -5.64
N ILE A 103 10.97 -11.24 -6.19
CA ILE A 103 11.61 -10.17 -5.43
C ILE A 103 10.65 -8.98 -5.39
N ILE A 104 10.34 -8.50 -4.19
CA ILE A 104 9.44 -7.38 -3.95
C ILE A 104 10.23 -6.29 -3.23
N LEU A 105 10.42 -5.14 -3.90
CA LEU A 105 10.90 -3.94 -3.22
C LEU A 105 9.75 -3.36 -2.39
N ARG A 106 9.83 -3.50 -1.07
CA ARG A 106 8.85 -2.94 -0.12
C ARG A 106 9.08 -1.47 0.12
N GLU A 107 10.33 -1.08 0.35
CA GLU A 107 10.72 0.30 0.61
C GLU A 107 11.99 0.64 -0.15
N GLY A 108 12.09 1.89 -0.58
CA GLY A 108 13.23 2.43 -1.29
C GLY A 108 13.07 3.94 -1.32
N TRP A 109 13.57 4.61 -0.28
CA TRP A 109 13.40 6.04 -0.11
C TRP A 109 14.67 6.70 0.41
N THR A 110 14.78 8.00 0.11
CA THR A 110 15.84 8.88 0.59
C THR A 110 15.20 10.01 1.37
N LYS A 111 15.78 10.34 2.53
CA LYS A 111 15.33 11.39 3.44
C LYS A 111 16.41 12.46 3.56
N PHE A 112 16.00 13.72 3.58
CA PHE A 112 16.85 14.88 3.73
C PHE A 112 16.34 15.74 4.85
N ASN A 113 17.26 16.23 5.69
CA ASN A 113 16.94 17.23 6.69
C ASN A 113 17.57 18.56 6.29
N ALA A 114 16.83 19.65 6.49
CA ALA A 114 17.28 21.00 6.20
C ALA A 114 16.78 21.97 7.28
N PHE A 115 17.39 23.16 7.31
CA PHE A 115 17.04 24.23 8.24
C PHE A 115 17.11 23.81 9.72
N GLY A 116 18.17 23.09 10.13
CA GLY A 116 18.33 22.65 11.52
C GLY A 116 17.25 21.65 11.94
N ASP A 117 16.97 20.65 11.10
CA ASP A 117 15.97 19.59 11.29
C ASP A 117 14.51 20.05 11.36
N HIS A 118 14.24 21.33 11.08
CA HIS A 118 12.87 21.84 10.96
C HIS A 118 12.17 21.40 9.68
N LEU A 119 12.91 21.07 8.62
CA LEU A 119 12.34 20.54 7.38
C LEU A 119 12.89 19.14 7.11
N GLU A 120 11.98 18.19 6.95
CA GLU A 120 12.27 16.84 6.48
C GLU A 120 11.62 16.65 5.10
N ALA A 121 12.40 16.18 4.13
CA ALA A 121 11.90 15.75 2.83
C ALA A 121 12.24 14.29 2.59
N ARG A 122 11.24 13.44 2.36
CA ARG A 122 11.41 12.02 2.05
C ARG A 122 10.80 11.69 0.70
N VAL A 123 11.60 11.11 -0.18
CA VAL A 123 11.21 10.80 -1.57
C VAL A 123 11.48 9.34 -1.85
N GLY A 124 10.49 8.64 -2.41
CA GLY A 124 10.64 7.26 -2.87
C GLY A 124 9.47 6.38 -2.49
N ARG A 125 9.66 5.06 -2.59
CA ARG A 125 8.68 4.06 -2.19
C ARG A 125 8.71 3.89 -0.68
N GLN A 126 7.59 4.15 -0.01
CA GLN A 126 7.49 4.13 1.45
C GLN A 126 6.09 3.75 1.93
N PRO A 127 5.94 3.04 3.06
CA PRO A 127 4.68 2.96 3.77
C PRO A 127 4.43 4.32 4.47
N THR A 128 3.30 4.94 4.17
CA THR A 128 2.88 6.18 4.85
C THR A 128 1.76 5.86 5.83
N THR A 129 1.81 6.44 7.03
CA THR A 129 0.78 6.24 8.05
C THR A 129 0.65 7.46 8.96
N TRP A 130 -0.56 7.74 9.41
CA TRP A 130 -0.85 8.79 10.39
C TRP A 130 -1.56 8.20 11.60
N GLY A 131 -0.76 7.67 12.52
CA GLY A 131 -1.23 7.03 13.75
C GLY A 131 -1.67 5.58 13.54
N THR A 132 -1.44 4.75 14.56
CA THR A 132 -1.85 3.33 14.59
C THR A 132 -2.32 2.95 15.99
N GLY A 133 -3.37 3.63 16.47
CA GLY A 133 -3.89 3.38 17.82
C GLY A 133 -4.32 1.92 18.00
N ASP A 134 -5.15 1.40 17.09
CA ASP A 134 -5.75 0.07 17.22
C ASP A 134 -6.17 -0.52 15.86
N LEU A 135 -5.36 -0.35 14.81
CA LEU A 135 -5.71 -0.73 13.42
C LEU A 135 -6.97 -0.02 12.86
N ILE A 136 -7.45 1.01 13.54
CA ILE A 136 -8.53 1.88 13.09
C ILE A 136 -7.93 3.05 12.32
N PHE A 137 -8.19 3.10 11.02
CA PHE A 137 -7.64 4.08 10.08
C PHE A 137 -8.69 5.13 9.71
N ILE A 138 -8.94 6.08 10.62
CA ILE A 138 -9.95 7.13 10.37
C ILE A 138 -9.44 8.15 9.33
N ASN A 139 -8.26 8.74 9.61
CA ASN A 139 -7.65 9.78 8.78
C ASN A 139 -6.43 9.27 7.98
N ASP A 140 -6.14 7.98 8.09
CA ASP A 140 -5.03 7.31 7.40
C ASP A 140 -5.55 6.70 6.10
N LEU A 141 -5.64 7.53 5.06
CA LEU A 141 -6.07 7.15 3.71
C LEU A 141 -4.91 6.72 2.82
N PHE A 142 -3.93 6.02 3.39
CA PHE A 142 -2.82 5.41 2.65
C PHE A 142 -3.10 3.94 2.33
N PRO A 143 -2.42 3.36 1.32
CA PRO A 143 -2.66 1.98 0.93
C PRO A 143 -2.50 0.99 2.07
N LYS A 144 -3.35 -0.04 2.07
CA LYS A 144 -3.33 -1.16 2.99
C LYS A 144 -3.27 -2.47 2.22
N ASP A 145 -2.52 -3.43 2.74
CA ASP A 145 -2.51 -4.80 2.25
C ASP A 145 -3.36 -5.68 3.16
N TYR A 146 -4.65 -5.75 2.83
CA TYR A 146 -5.60 -6.54 3.59
C TYR A 146 -5.37 -8.05 3.38
N VAL A 147 -4.80 -8.46 2.25
CA VAL A 147 -4.47 -9.87 2.03
C VAL A 147 -3.42 -10.31 3.05
N SER A 148 -2.33 -9.55 3.19
CA SER A 148 -1.28 -9.82 4.18
C SER A 148 -1.82 -9.84 5.61
N PHE A 149 -2.70 -8.90 5.94
CA PHE A 149 -3.32 -8.83 7.27
C PHE A 149 -4.16 -10.06 7.60
N PHE A 150 -5.07 -10.45 6.70
CA PHE A 150 -6.00 -11.55 6.97
C PHE A 150 -5.37 -12.94 6.92
N ILE A 151 -4.21 -13.11 6.25
CA ILE A 151 -3.47 -14.38 6.28
C ILE A 151 -2.46 -14.46 7.44
N GLY A 152 -2.38 -13.42 8.28
CA GLY A 152 -1.58 -13.42 9.51
C GLY A 152 -0.09 -13.13 9.30
N ARG A 153 0.29 -12.38 8.26
CA ARG A 153 1.66 -11.83 8.17
C ARG A 153 1.84 -10.74 9.24
N GLU A 154 3.09 -10.46 9.59
CA GLU A 154 3.43 -9.40 10.55
C GLU A 154 2.79 -8.05 10.18
N ASP A 155 2.45 -7.24 11.18
CA ASP A 155 1.73 -5.96 11.00
C ASP A 155 2.42 -4.97 10.07
N GLN A 156 3.75 -5.05 9.92
CA GLN A 156 4.50 -4.23 8.96
C GLN A 156 4.04 -4.45 7.50
N TYR A 157 3.41 -5.60 7.21
CA TYR A 157 2.88 -5.92 5.90
C TYR A 157 1.55 -5.24 5.60
N LEU A 158 0.74 -4.96 6.63
CA LEU A 158 -0.57 -4.31 6.45
C LEU A 158 -0.42 -2.91 5.85
N LYS A 159 0.64 -2.17 6.17
CA LYS A 159 0.89 -0.86 5.56
C LYS A 159 1.44 -1.07 4.14
N GLY A 160 0.57 -0.84 3.15
CA GLY A 160 0.94 -0.95 1.75
C GLY A 160 1.89 0.19 1.35
N PRO A 161 2.97 -0.09 0.61
CA PRO A 161 3.89 0.95 0.18
C PRO A 161 3.31 1.73 -1.02
N SER A 162 3.59 3.03 -1.07
CA SER A 162 3.34 3.88 -2.24
C SER A 162 4.60 4.66 -2.60
N ASP A 163 4.72 5.01 -3.89
CA ASP A 163 5.71 5.96 -4.35
C ASP A 163 5.22 7.35 -3.98
N ALA A 164 5.89 8.03 -3.05
CA ALA A 164 5.45 9.32 -2.53
C ALA A 164 6.61 10.28 -2.24
N VAL A 165 6.26 11.56 -2.22
CA VAL A 165 7.06 12.65 -1.66
C VAL A 165 6.37 13.09 -0.38
N ARG A 166 7.09 13.08 0.74
CA ARG A 166 6.64 13.59 2.03
C ARG A 166 7.48 14.78 2.44
N LEU A 167 6.84 15.87 2.83
CA LEU A 167 7.45 17.08 3.35
C LEU A 167 6.90 17.35 4.75
N GLY A 168 7.76 17.26 5.75
CA GLY A 168 7.46 17.58 7.14
C GLY A 168 8.11 18.90 7.53
N TRP A 169 7.32 19.87 8.01
CA TRP A 169 7.82 21.06 8.67
C TRP A 169 7.52 21.00 10.17
N PHE A 170 8.54 21.03 11.01
CA PHE A 170 8.45 20.95 12.46
C PHE A 170 8.89 22.26 13.08
N GLY A 171 7.99 23.24 13.12
CA GLY A 171 8.25 24.56 13.68
C GLY A 171 7.02 25.17 14.34
N LEU A 172 7.21 26.33 14.95
CA LEU A 172 6.08 27.15 15.41
C LEU A 172 5.47 27.92 14.22
N PRO A 173 4.15 28.18 14.23
CA PRO A 173 3.18 27.87 15.28
C PRO A 173 2.57 26.46 15.21
N LEU A 174 2.84 25.69 14.15
CA LEU A 174 2.26 24.36 13.89
C LEU A 174 3.21 23.50 13.06
N ALA A 175 3.13 22.19 13.28
CA ALA A 175 3.79 21.20 12.43
C ALA A 175 2.92 20.90 11.21
N VAL A 176 3.54 20.85 10.04
CA VAL A 176 2.89 20.51 8.75
C VAL A 176 3.47 19.20 8.27
N ASP A 177 2.62 18.28 7.84
CA ASP A 177 3.03 17.07 7.14
C ASP A 177 2.23 16.97 5.84
N LEU A 178 2.92 17.11 4.72
CA LEU A 178 2.35 17.05 3.38
C LEU A 178 2.88 15.80 2.68
N VAL A 179 1.97 14.95 2.22
CA VAL A 179 2.30 13.76 1.45
C VAL A 179 1.67 13.89 0.07
N TYR A 180 2.49 13.75 -0.96
CA TYR A 180 2.05 13.73 -2.34
C TYR A 180 2.42 12.39 -2.99
N THR A 181 1.42 11.68 -3.49
CA THR A 181 1.54 10.40 -4.19
C THR A 181 1.19 10.64 -5.66
N PRO A 182 2.16 10.79 -6.57
CA PRO A 182 1.90 11.20 -7.96
C PRO A 182 1.10 10.17 -8.76
N ILE A 183 1.19 8.89 -8.38
CA ILE A 183 0.54 7.78 -9.07
C ILE A 183 -0.31 7.03 -8.05
N PHE A 184 -1.61 6.98 -8.28
CA PHE A 184 -2.59 6.32 -7.40
C PHE A 184 -2.14 4.91 -7.01
N ALA A 185 -2.15 4.64 -5.71
CA ALA A 185 -1.89 3.33 -5.13
C ALA A 185 -3.14 2.81 -4.41
N PRO A 186 -3.76 1.70 -4.86
CA PRO A 186 -4.93 1.11 -4.21
C PRO A 186 -4.56 0.24 -3.02
N ASN A 187 -5.57 -0.14 -2.23
CA ASN A 187 -5.43 -1.25 -1.29
C ASN A 187 -5.23 -2.58 -2.05
N ILE A 188 -4.44 -3.49 -1.47
CA ILE A 188 -4.32 -4.86 -1.96
C ILE A 188 -5.46 -5.66 -1.33
N LEU A 189 -6.41 -6.07 -2.17
CA LEU A 189 -7.63 -6.75 -1.78
C LEU A 189 -7.60 -8.24 -2.18
N PRO A 190 -8.43 -9.09 -1.53
CA PRO A 190 -8.61 -10.47 -1.93
C PRO A 190 -8.96 -10.62 -3.41
N THR A 191 -8.29 -11.55 -4.10
CA THR A 191 -8.52 -11.90 -5.52
C THR A 191 -9.20 -13.27 -5.68
N GLY A 192 -9.41 -14.00 -4.59
CA GLY A 192 -9.94 -15.37 -4.63
C GLY A 192 -8.85 -16.45 -4.67
N GLU A 193 -7.57 -16.08 -4.78
CA GLU A 193 -6.43 -17.01 -4.75
C GLU A 193 -6.17 -17.54 -3.33
N ARG A 194 -5.91 -16.63 -2.39
CA ARG A 194 -5.62 -16.95 -0.97
C ARG A 194 -6.88 -16.86 -0.11
N LEU A 195 -7.60 -15.76 -0.27
CA LEU A 195 -8.76 -15.39 0.52
C LEU A 195 -10.00 -15.38 -0.36
N VAL A 196 -11.05 -16.02 0.15
CA VAL A 196 -12.36 -16.11 -0.49
C VAL A 196 -13.19 -14.92 -0.02
N PHE A 197 -13.89 -14.27 -0.93
CA PHE A 197 -14.70 -13.10 -0.61
C PHE A 197 -16.00 -13.10 -1.41
N TRP A 198 -16.97 -12.33 -0.94
CA TRP A 198 -18.23 -12.11 -1.63
C TRP A 198 -18.22 -10.77 -2.35
N THR A 199 -18.84 -10.72 -3.53
CA THR A 199 -19.04 -9.49 -4.31
C THR A 199 -20.43 -9.47 -4.92
N PRO A 200 -21.12 -8.30 -4.98
CA PRO A 200 -22.44 -8.20 -5.59
C PRO A 200 -22.42 -8.35 -7.12
N ALA A 201 -21.25 -8.18 -7.76
CA ALA A 201 -21.04 -8.49 -9.16
C ALA A 201 -19.61 -8.98 -9.36
N TYR A 202 -19.41 -10.00 -10.20
CA TYR A 202 -18.06 -10.38 -10.61
C TYR A 202 -17.65 -9.54 -11.82
N ALA A 203 -16.88 -8.49 -11.57
CA ALA A 203 -16.48 -7.52 -12.59
C ALA A 203 -15.02 -7.09 -12.35
N PRO A 204 -14.26 -6.78 -13.42
CA PRO A 204 -12.90 -6.28 -13.30
C PRO A 204 -12.87 -4.94 -12.54
N VAL A 205 -11.75 -4.66 -11.90
CA VAL A 205 -11.47 -3.34 -11.29
C VAL A 205 -10.69 -2.49 -12.29
N GLN A 206 -11.13 -1.25 -12.47
CA GLN A 206 -10.47 -0.24 -13.27
C GLN A 206 -9.83 0.82 -12.37
N ASP A 207 -8.49 0.86 -12.39
CA ASP A 207 -7.71 1.89 -11.71
C ASP A 207 -7.94 3.27 -12.37
N PRO A 208 -7.82 4.38 -11.60
CA PRO A 208 -7.65 5.70 -12.17
C PRO A 208 -6.50 5.72 -13.18
N GLN A 209 -6.62 6.56 -14.22
CA GLN A 209 -5.55 6.72 -15.20
C GLN A 209 -4.26 7.12 -14.47
N GLN A 210 -3.16 6.43 -14.77
CA GLN A 210 -1.88 6.57 -14.09
C GLN A 210 -1.17 7.85 -14.59
N LYS A 211 -1.67 9.00 -14.15
CA LYS A 211 -1.19 10.33 -14.51
C LYS A 211 -1.06 11.19 -13.26
N ILE A 212 -0.16 12.17 -13.32
CA ILE A 212 0.15 13.09 -12.22
C ILE A 212 -1.10 13.89 -11.79
N GLU A 213 -2.01 14.18 -12.73
CA GLU A 213 -3.28 14.86 -12.45
C GLU A 213 -4.25 14.02 -11.61
N ASN A 214 -4.08 12.70 -11.60
CA ASN A 214 -4.78 11.77 -10.70
C ASN A 214 -3.94 11.41 -9.48
N GLY A 215 -2.90 12.20 -9.18
CA GLY A 215 -2.13 12.07 -7.96
C GLY A 215 -2.95 12.42 -6.72
N GLU A 216 -2.51 11.93 -5.58
CA GLU A 216 -3.19 12.06 -4.30
C GLU A 216 -2.38 12.95 -3.37
N THR A 217 -3.05 13.85 -2.66
CA THR A 217 -2.43 14.75 -1.71
C THR A 217 -3.07 14.55 -0.34
N ALA A 218 -2.24 14.39 0.68
CA ALA A 218 -2.66 14.36 2.06
C ALA A 218 -1.93 15.48 2.82
N LEU A 219 -2.67 16.26 3.61
CA LEU A 219 -2.15 17.30 4.50
C LEU A 219 -2.55 16.99 5.95
N ARG A 220 -1.60 17.12 6.86
CA ARG A 220 -1.85 17.12 8.30
C ARG A 220 -1.22 18.36 8.92
N LEU A 221 -2.03 19.13 9.65
CA LEU A 221 -1.59 20.27 10.45
C LEU A 221 -1.75 19.89 11.91
N SER A 222 -0.70 19.99 12.72
CA SER A 222 -0.79 19.58 14.12
C SER A 222 -0.06 20.52 15.07
N ARG A 223 -0.57 20.63 16.30
CA ARG A 223 0.04 21.41 17.36
C ARG A 223 -0.19 20.73 18.71
N ALA A 224 0.89 20.54 19.45
CA ALA A 224 0.81 20.16 20.86
C ALA A 224 0.49 21.40 21.71
N ILE A 225 -0.51 21.27 22.59
CA ILE A 225 -0.93 22.27 23.56
C ILE A 225 -0.99 21.58 24.93
N GLY A 226 0.04 21.77 25.75
CA GLY A 226 0.21 21.01 26.99
C GLY A 226 0.36 19.52 26.70
N SER A 227 -0.52 18.69 27.29
CA SER A 227 -0.56 17.23 27.08
C SER A 227 -1.45 16.80 25.90
N THR A 228 -2.11 17.74 25.22
CA THR A 228 -3.06 17.43 24.15
C THR A 228 -2.48 17.80 22.80
N THR A 229 -2.67 16.95 21.79
CA THR A 229 -2.35 17.29 20.40
C THR A 229 -3.64 17.57 19.65
N LEU A 230 -3.77 18.78 19.10
CA LEU A 230 -4.79 19.09 18.10
C LEU A 230 -4.20 18.83 16.72
N ALA A 231 -4.97 18.16 15.85
CA ALA A 231 -4.56 17.91 14.48
C ALA A 231 -5.76 18.04 13.54
N PHE A 232 -5.52 18.67 12.41
CA PHE A 232 -6.43 18.76 11.27
C PHE A 232 -5.86 17.98 10.10
N TYR A 233 -6.74 17.32 9.37
CA TYR A 233 -6.42 16.43 8.26
C TYR A 233 -7.17 16.89 7.02
N GLY A 234 -6.49 16.82 5.89
CA GLY A 234 -7.05 17.00 4.56
C GLY A 234 -6.53 15.91 3.64
N TYR A 235 -7.39 15.35 2.81
CA TYR A 235 -7.02 14.39 1.79
C TYR A 235 -7.81 14.66 0.51
N TRP A 236 -7.12 14.65 -0.62
CA TRP A 236 -7.68 14.82 -1.95
C TRP A 236 -7.12 13.73 -2.86
N GLY A 237 -7.99 12.88 -3.38
CA GLY A 237 -7.59 11.73 -4.19
C GLY A 237 -8.78 10.82 -4.47
N PHE A 238 -8.65 9.56 -4.09
CA PHE A 238 -9.62 8.52 -4.40
C PHE A 238 -9.86 7.62 -3.18
N TRP A 239 -11.01 6.95 -3.15
CA TRP A 239 -11.15 5.82 -2.25
C TRP A 239 -10.07 4.79 -2.52
N LYS A 240 -9.54 4.15 -1.47
CA LYS A 240 -8.53 3.10 -1.62
C LYS A 240 -9.11 1.72 -1.93
N ASN A 241 -10.42 1.57 -1.77
CA ASN A 241 -11.20 0.41 -2.20
C ASN A 241 -12.04 0.78 -3.43
N PRO A 242 -12.22 -0.13 -4.40
CA PRO A 242 -12.99 0.13 -5.61
C PRO A 242 -14.49 -0.04 -5.34
N SER A 243 -15.08 0.90 -4.62
CA SER A 243 -16.49 0.86 -4.19
C SER A 243 -17.48 1.39 -5.25
N GLY A 244 -16.99 2.07 -6.29
CA GLY A 244 -17.83 2.50 -7.41
C GLY A 244 -18.11 1.34 -8.36
N PHE A 245 -19.33 1.26 -8.90
CA PHE A 245 -19.73 0.24 -9.87
C PHE A 245 -20.32 0.90 -11.12
N SER A 246 -19.78 0.56 -12.28
CA SER A 246 -20.30 0.96 -13.59
C SER A 246 -20.97 -0.26 -14.24
N PRO A 247 -22.29 -0.21 -14.53
CA PRO A 247 -22.96 -1.30 -15.24
C PRO A 247 -22.56 -1.34 -16.72
N ALA A 248 -22.77 -2.48 -17.37
CA ALA A 248 -22.61 -2.57 -18.81
C ALA A 248 -23.56 -1.61 -19.54
N ASP A 249 -23.01 -0.85 -20.48
CA ASP A 249 -23.79 -0.01 -21.38
C ASP A 249 -24.36 -0.86 -22.52
N THR A 250 -25.67 -1.11 -22.46
CA THR A 250 -26.38 -1.94 -23.45
C THR A 250 -26.41 -1.34 -24.86
N SER A 251 -26.05 -0.06 -25.02
CA SER A 251 -25.97 0.60 -26.33
C SER A 251 -24.61 0.42 -27.02
N VAL A 252 -23.59 -0.03 -26.29
CA VAL A 252 -22.23 -0.25 -26.81
C VAL A 252 -21.92 -1.74 -26.83
N ALA A 253 -21.76 -2.30 -28.03
CA ALA A 253 -21.40 -3.70 -28.20
C ALA A 253 -20.07 -4.01 -27.48
N GLY A 254 -20.08 -5.00 -26.59
CA GLY A 254 -18.91 -5.40 -25.81
C GLY A 254 -18.66 -4.57 -24.54
N SER A 255 -19.59 -3.67 -24.16
CA SER A 255 -19.52 -3.01 -22.85
C SER A 255 -19.66 -4.03 -21.73
N MET A 256 -18.72 -4.00 -20.78
CA MET A 256 -18.68 -4.89 -19.63
C MET A 256 -18.79 -4.06 -18.35
N PRO A 257 -19.45 -4.57 -17.30
CA PRO A 257 -19.47 -3.87 -16.02
C PRO A 257 -18.05 -3.85 -15.43
N TYR A 258 -17.75 -2.86 -14.60
CA TYR A 258 -16.49 -2.77 -13.87
C TYR A 258 -16.64 -2.02 -12.55
N TYR A 259 -15.78 -2.34 -11.60
CA TYR A 259 -15.59 -1.54 -10.39
C TYR A 259 -14.55 -0.45 -10.63
N TYR A 260 -14.69 0.67 -9.96
CA TYR A 260 -13.71 1.76 -10.02
C TYR A 260 -13.54 2.42 -8.65
N TYR A 261 -12.48 3.21 -8.52
CA TYR A 261 -12.18 3.99 -7.32
C TYR A 261 -12.78 5.39 -7.46
N PRO A 262 -13.85 5.75 -6.72
CA PRO A 262 -14.43 7.08 -6.83
C PRO A 262 -13.48 8.15 -6.27
N GLN A 263 -13.57 9.37 -6.81
CA GLN A 263 -12.86 10.52 -6.24
C GLN A 263 -13.34 10.79 -4.82
N LEU A 264 -12.42 11.25 -3.97
CA LEU A 264 -12.64 11.43 -2.54
C LEU A 264 -11.91 12.67 -2.04
N ASN A 265 -12.63 13.53 -1.33
CA ASN A 265 -12.07 14.62 -0.54
C ASN A 265 -12.50 14.44 0.92
N VAL A 266 -11.55 14.36 1.85
CA VAL A 266 -11.80 14.17 3.29
C VAL A 266 -11.17 15.30 4.08
N TYR A 267 -11.89 15.78 5.09
CA TYR A 267 -11.45 16.80 6.04
C TYR A 267 -11.84 16.39 7.45
N GLY A 268 -10.96 16.59 8.43
CA GLY A 268 -11.21 16.22 9.83
C GLY A 268 -10.21 16.81 10.80
#